data_AF-A0A444UMX7-F1
#
_entry.id   AF-A0A444UMX7-F1
#
_cell.length_a   1.000
_cell.length_b   1.000
_cell.length_c   1.000
_cell.angle_alpha   90.00
_cell.angle_beta   90.00
_cell.angle_gamma   90.00
#
_symmetry.space_group_name_H-M   'P 1'
#
loop_
_entity.id
_entity.type
_entity.pdbx_description
1 polymer ?
#
loop_
_entity_poly.entity_id
_entity_poly.type
_entity_poly.pdbx_seq_one_letter_code
_entity_poly.pdbx_strand_id
1 'polypeptide(L)'
;MVGVRRTDRISNEQMRQMTKVKDAVELADKSKKRWAGHLARRTDGRWTLAVTEWLPLDIKRPLGRPATRWRDQLRQEIGRNWMCLARAGDD
;
A
#
# COMPACT_ATOMS: atom_id res chain seq x y z
N MET A 1 19.24 -22.46 8.12
CA MET A 1 20.00 -21.96 6.95
C MET A 1 19.83 -22.99 5.82
N VAL A 2 19.53 -22.59 4.58
CA VAL A 2 19.02 -23.49 3.52
C VAL A 2 20.10 -24.45 2.95
N GLY A 3 21.34 -24.41 3.43
CA GLY A 3 22.40 -25.32 2.97
C GLY A 3 22.91 -25.06 1.54
N VAL A 4 22.44 -23.99 0.89
CA VAL A 4 22.78 -23.62 -0.49
C VAL A 4 24.06 -22.78 -0.53
N ARG A 5 24.97 -23.13 -1.45
CA ARG A 5 26.22 -22.41 -1.73
C ARG A 5 26.06 -21.55 -2.99
N ARG A 6 26.87 -20.48 -3.12
CA ARG A 6 26.86 -19.61 -4.31
C ARG A 6 27.20 -20.38 -5.61
N THR A 7 27.93 -21.49 -5.50
CA THR A 7 28.31 -22.36 -6.61
C THR A 7 27.12 -23.11 -7.22
N ASP A 8 26.06 -23.33 -6.44
CA ASP A 8 24.86 -24.05 -6.89
C ASP A 8 24.05 -23.23 -7.92
N ARG A 9 24.37 -21.93 -8.08
CA ARG A 9 23.76 -20.99 -9.04
C ARG A 9 22.22 -21.03 -9.04
N ILE A 10 21.63 -21.25 -7.87
CA ILE A 10 20.17 -21.27 -7.69
C ILE A 10 19.61 -19.86 -7.90
N SER A 11 18.46 -19.78 -8.58
CA SER A 11 17.82 -18.50 -8.84
C SER A 11 17.26 -17.89 -7.54
N ASN A 12 17.14 -16.56 -7.51
CA ASN A 12 16.53 -15.87 -6.37
C ASN A 12 15.07 -16.30 -6.13
N GLU A 13 14.35 -16.66 -7.19
CA GLU A 13 12.97 -17.15 -7.11
C GLU A 13 12.91 -18.50 -6.39
N GLN A 14 13.76 -19.45 -6.78
CA GLN A 14 13.85 -20.75 -6.11
C GLN A 14 14.28 -20.61 -4.65
N MET A 15 15.23 -19.72 -4.37
CA MET A 15 15.63 -19.42 -2.98
C MET A 15 14.49 -18.84 -2.16
N ARG A 16 13.66 -17.96 -2.73
CA ARG A 16 12.46 -17.41 -2.06
C ARG A 16 11.40 -18.48 -1.81
N GLN A 17 11.18 -19.39 -2.76
CA GLN A 17 10.27 -20.53 -2.60
C GLN A 17 10.72 -21.46 -1.46
N MET A 18 12.01 -21.81 -1.42
CA MET A 18 12.59 -22.67 -0.37
C MET A 18 12.53 -22.03 1.02
N THR A 19 12.83 -20.73 1.09
CA THR A 19 12.82 -19.98 2.37
C THR A 19 11.43 -19.55 2.81
N LYS A 20 10.42 -19.67 1.93
CA LYS A 20 9.05 -19.14 2.13
C LYS A 20 9.05 -17.66 2.51
N VAL A 21 10.04 -16.91 2.01
CA VAL A 21 10.14 -15.47 2.26
C VAL A 21 9.02 -14.79 1.50
N LYS A 22 8.18 -14.05 2.23
CA LYS A 22 7.11 -13.24 1.63
C LYS A 22 7.73 -12.14 0.78
N ASP A 23 7.06 -11.83 -0.32
CA ASP A 23 7.49 -10.73 -1.15
C ASP A 23 7.37 -9.40 -0.38
N ALA A 24 8.39 -8.56 -0.50
CA ALA A 24 8.48 -7.32 0.25
C ALA A 24 7.46 -6.28 -0.24
N VAL A 25 7.17 -6.27 -1.54
CA VAL A 25 6.18 -5.38 -2.16
C VAL A 25 4.78 -5.80 -1.70
N GLU A 26 4.47 -7.09 -1.75
CA GLU A 26 3.19 -7.59 -1.24
C GLU A 26 2.96 -7.26 0.24
N LEU A 27 4.02 -7.39 1.06
CA LEU A 27 3.94 -7.05 2.48
C LEU A 27 3.73 -5.55 2.70
N ALA A 28 4.41 -4.71 1.92
CA ALA A 28 4.27 -3.26 1.96
C ALA A 28 2.84 -2.85 1.57
N ASP A 29 2.30 -3.41 0.49
CA ASP A 29 0.94 -3.13 0.02
C ASP A 29 -0.10 -3.59 1.04
N LYS A 30 0.05 -4.78 1.62
CA LYS A 30 -0.85 -5.26 2.69
C LYS A 30 -0.83 -4.34 3.90
N SER A 31 0.36 -3.90 4.32
CA SER A 31 0.54 -2.99 5.45
C SER A 31 -0.10 -1.62 5.17
N LYS A 32 0.07 -1.13 3.95
CA LYS A 32 -0.52 0.12 3.47
C LYS A 32 -2.05 0.08 3.50
N LYS A 33 -2.65 -0.99 2.97
CA LYS A 33 -4.11 -1.20 2.99
C LYS A 33 -4.66 -1.29 4.41
N ARG A 34 -3.96 -2.01 5.31
CA ARG A 34 -4.33 -2.10 6.73
C ARG A 34 -4.32 -0.73 7.40
N TRP A 35 -3.29 0.07 7.16
CA TRP A 35 -3.20 1.43 7.68
C TRP A 35 -4.31 2.34 7.14
N ALA A 36 -4.60 2.27 5.83
CA ALA A 36 -5.67 3.04 5.22
C ALA A 36 -7.05 2.68 5.82
N GLY A 37 -7.35 1.39 5.99
CA GLY A 37 -8.59 0.95 6.64
C GLY A 37 -8.70 1.42 8.09
N HIS A 38 -7.60 1.37 8.84
CA HIS A 38 -7.54 1.92 10.20
C HIS A 38 -7.83 3.42 10.22
N LEU A 39 -7.27 4.17 9.26
CA LEU A 39 -7.49 5.61 9.14
C LEU A 39 -8.94 5.94 8.79
N ALA A 40 -9.56 5.19 7.88
CA ALA A 40 -10.95 5.41 7.47
C ALA A 40 -11.97 5.18 8.61
N ARG A 41 -11.68 4.27 9.53
CA ARG A 41 -12.50 3.98 10.73
C ARG A 41 -12.29 4.95 11.89
N ARG A 42 -11.21 5.75 11.86
CA ARG A 42 -10.99 6.76 12.89
C ARG A 42 -11.95 7.93 12.72
N THR A 43 -12.48 8.39 13.86
CA THR A 43 -13.36 9.57 13.97
C THR A 43 -12.79 10.63 14.91
N ASP A 44 -11.52 10.51 15.30
CA ASP A 44 -10.85 11.34 16.31
C ASP A 44 -10.39 12.73 15.82
N GLY A 45 -10.86 13.16 14.64
CA GLY A 45 -10.58 14.49 14.09
C GLY A 45 -9.10 14.76 13.78
N ARG A 46 -8.24 13.75 13.75
CA ARG A 46 -6.81 13.94 13.49
C ARG A 46 -6.53 14.31 12.04
N TRP A 47 -5.53 15.15 11.85
CA TRP A 47 -5.09 15.64 10.54
C TRP A 47 -4.62 14.52 9.60
N THR A 48 -4.32 13.33 10.12
CA THR A 48 -3.89 12.18 9.33
C THR A 48 -4.88 11.84 8.22
N LEU A 49 -6.19 11.92 8.50
CA LEU A 49 -7.22 11.66 7.49
C LEU A 49 -7.24 12.80 6.46
N ALA A 50 -7.26 14.05 6.93
CA ALA A 50 -7.28 15.23 6.08
C ALA A 50 -6.09 15.28 5.11
N VAL A 51 -4.87 14.97 5.56
CA VAL A 51 -3.66 14.93 4.73
C VAL A 51 -3.73 13.80 3.70
N THR A 52 -4.26 12.63 4.08
CA THR A 52 -4.39 11.48 3.17
C THR A 52 -5.45 11.73 2.09
N GLU A 53 -6.54 12.40 2.47
CA GLU A 53 -7.62 12.84 1.59
C GLU A 53 -7.40 14.22 0.98
N TRP A 54 -6.20 14.79 1.09
CA TRP A 54 -6.00 16.14 0.61
C TRP A 54 -5.92 16.20 -0.92
N LEU A 55 -6.82 16.96 -1.54
CA LEU A 55 -6.82 17.26 -2.98
C LEU A 55 -6.64 18.77 -3.14
N PRO A 56 -5.50 19.26 -3.64
CA PRO A 56 -5.43 20.63 -4.11
C PRO A 56 -6.22 20.71 -5.42
N LEU A 57 -7.37 21.37 -5.38
CA LEU A 57 -8.27 21.53 -6.53
C LEU A 57 -7.74 22.57 -7.54
N ASP A 58 -7.05 23.61 -7.06
CA ASP A 58 -6.70 24.79 -7.86
C ASP A 58 -5.20 24.93 -8.20
N ILE A 59 -4.38 23.90 -7.96
CA ILE A 59 -2.93 24.00 -8.17
C ILE A 59 -2.50 23.13 -9.36
N LYS A 60 -2.09 23.77 -10.46
CA LYS A 60 -1.37 23.11 -11.56
C LYS A 60 0.05 22.78 -11.10
N ARG A 61 0.38 21.49 -11.02
CA ARG A 61 1.75 21.04 -10.67
C ARG A 61 2.71 21.21 -11.87
N PRO A 62 4.00 21.47 -11.61
CA PRO A 62 5.02 21.52 -12.66
C PRO A 62 5.18 20.16 -13.35
N LEU A 63 5.58 20.19 -14.62
CA LEU A 63 5.90 18.98 -15.39
C LEU A 63 7.04 18.19 -14.73
N GLY A 64 6.90 16.86 -14.69
CA GLY A 64 7.96 15.94 -14.25
C GLY A 64 7.50 14.87 -13.27
N ARG A 65 6.99 15.27 -12.08
CA ARG A 65 6.56 14.28 -11.07
C ARG A 65 5.11 13.84 -11.32
N PRO A 66 4.79 12.54 -11.28
CA PRO A 66 3.42 12.07 -11.35
C PRO A 66 2.53 12.79 -10.34
N ALA A 67 1.32 13.14 -10.76
CA ALA A 67 0.32 13.76 -9.89
C ALA A 67 -0.23 12.80 -8.82
N THR A 68 0.25 11.55 -8.79
CA THR A 68 -0.20 10.48 -7.91
C THR A 68 -0.08 10.85 -6.43
N ARG A 69 -1.20 10.76 -5.73
CA ARG A 69 -1.32 10.94 -4.28
C ARG A 69 -1.61 9.61 -3.60
N TRP A 70 -1.52 9.64 -2.27
CA TRP A 70 -1.93 8.51 -1.43
C TRP A 70 -3.36 8.03 -1.73
N ARG A 71 -4.31 8.96 -1.81
CA ARG A 71 -5.68 8.63 -2.22
C ARG A 71 -5.78 8.00 -3.60
N ASP A 72 -4.95 8.41 -4.56
CA ASP A 72 -5.06 7.91 -5.94
C ASP A 72 -4.67 6.44 -6.01
N GLN A 73 -3.61 6.05 -5.30
CA GLN A 73 -3.21 4.66 -5.18
C GLN A 73 -4.25 3.82 -4.41
N LEU A 74 -4.82 4.34 -3.32
CA LEU A 74 -5.89 3.64 -2.59
C LEU A 74 -7.16 3.48 -3.45
N ARG A 75 -7.49 4.48 -4.26
CA ARG A 75 -8.60 4.41 -5.23
C ARG A 75 -8.33 3.38 -6.32
N GLN A 76 -7.09 3.28 -6.80
CA GLN A 76 -6.70 2.30 -7.81
C GLN A 76 -6.75 0.87 -7.26
N GLU A 77 -6.30 0.65 -6.02
CA GLU A 77 -6.16 -0.69 -5.44
C GLU A 77 -7.42 -1.22 -4.73
N ILE A 78 -8.19 -0.34 -4.07
CA ILE A 78 -9.35 -0.72 -3.24
C ILE A 78 -10.67 -0.23 -3.86
N GLY A 79 -10.60 0.76 -4.75
CA GLY A 79 -11.77 1.35 -5.41
C GLY A 79 -12.16 2.72 -4.85
N ARG A 80 -13.09 3.40 -5.55
CA ARG A 80 -13.52 4.77 -5.19
C ARG A 80 -14.17 4.86 -3.81
N ASN A 81 -14.85 3.80 -3.37
CA ASN A 81 -15.64 3.77 -2.14
C ASN A 81 -14.88 3.17 -0.95
N TRP A 82 -13.54 3.10 -1.01
CA TRP A 82 -12.71 2.44 0.00
C TRP A 82 -12.93 2.94 1.44
N MET A 83 -13.28 4.22 1.62
CA MET A 83 -13.61 4.77 2.95
C MET A 83 -14.94 4.25 3.47
N CYS A 84 -15.95 4.17 2.60
CA CYS A 84 -17.27 3.64 2.97
C CYS A 84 -17.16 2.15 3.29
N LEU A 85 -16.46 1.39 2.46
CA LEU A 85 -16.18 -0.05 2.69
C LEU A 85 -15.45 -0.27 4.01
N ALA A 86 -14.37 0.48 4.25
CA ALA A 86 -13.59 0.34 5.48
C ALA A 86 -14.39 0.68 6.76
N ARG A 87 -15.41 1.55 6.66
CA ARG A 87 -16.31 1.94 7.75
C ARG A 87 -17.47 0.97 7.94
N ALA A 88 -17.98 0.39 6.85
CA ALA A 88 -19.05 -0.59 6.90
C ALA A 88 -18.61 -1.87 7.64
N GLY A 89 -17.32 -2.22 7.56
CA GLY A 89 -16.85 -3.52 8.00
C GLY A 89 -17.24 -4.55 6.96
N ASP A 90 -16.26 -5.32 6.46
CA ASP A 90 -16.57 -6.44 5.58
C ASP A 90 -17.28 -7.51 6.44
N ASP A 91 -18.60 -7.65 6.27
CA ASP A 91 -19.41 -8.80 6.71
C ASP A 91 -19.12 -10.03 5.82
#